data_AF-A0A343J8M4-F1
#
_entry.id   AF-A0A343J8M4-F1
#
_cell.length_a   1.000
_cell.length_b   1.000
_cell.length_c   1.000
_cell.angle_alpha   90.00
_cell.angle_beta   90.00
_cell.angle_gamma   90.00
#
_symmetry.space_group_name_H-M   'P 1'
#
loop_
_entity.id
_entity.type
_entity.pdbx_description
1 polymer ?
#
loop_
_entity_poly.entity_id
_entity_poly.type
_entity_poly.pdbx_seq_one_letter_code
_entity_poly.pdbx_strand_id
1 'polypeptide(L)'
;MAHPAQLGFQDAASPIMEELLYFHDHALMIVFLISTFVLYTISLMMTTHLTHTSTMDAQAVEMIWTMLPAIILILIALPSLRILYLMDEVNNPHLTIKALGHQWYWTYEYTDYECLSFDSYMIPTPDLNPGTARLLEVDHHMLVPMESPIRMLISAEDVLHSWAVPALGIKTDAIPGRLNQTAFTALLPGLFYGQCSEICGANHSFMPIVVESTTLQEFENWSTMMLQ
;
A
#
# COMPACT_ATOMS: atom_id res chain seq x y z
N MET A 1 -10.94 -2.65 4.95
CA MET A 1 -10.06 -2.23 6.07
C MET A 1 -9.52 -3.47 6.79
N ALA A 2 -8.51 -3.32 7.63
CA ALA A 2 -8.03 -4.42 8.45
C ALA A 2 -9.10 -4.92 9.42
N HIS A 3 -9.11 -6.22 9.71
CA HIS A 3 -10.05 -6.84 10.64
C HIS A 3 -9.33 -7.49 11.83
N PRO A 4 -10.01 -7.76 12.96
CA PRO A 4 -9.39 -8.42 14.10
C PRO A 4 -8.75 -9.76 13.72
N ALA A 5 -7.58 -10.04 14.30
CA ALA A 5 -6.80 -11.26 14.10
C ALA A 5 -6.39 -11.55 12.64
N GLN A 6 -6.31 -10.53 11.79
CA GLN A 6 -5.79 -10.66 10.43
C GLN A 6 -4.31 -11.07 10.42
N LEU A 7 -3.94 -11.99 9.53
CA LEU A 7 -2.57 -12.51 9.39
C LEU A 7 -1.83 -11.96 8.16
N GLY A 8 -2.55 -11.72 7.06
CA GLY A 8 -1.98 -11.27 5.79
C GLY A 8 -2.34 -9.82 5.45
N PHE A 9 -2.21 -9.48 4.18
CA PHE A 9 -2.68 -8.21 3.64
C PHE A 9 -4.21 -8.08 3.68
N GLN A 10 -4.69 -6.84 3.54
CA GLN A 10 -6.10 -6.57 3.25
C GLN A 10 -6.45 -7.07 1.85
N ASP A 11 -7.73 -7.39 1.64
CA ASP A 11 -8.24 -7.78 0.33
C ASP A 11 -7.95 -6.69 -0.71
N ALA A 12 -7.50 -7.12 -1.88
CA ALA A 12 -7.17 -6.24 -2.97
C ALA A 12 -8.43 -5.59 -3.56
N ALA A 13 -8.35 -4.29 -3.81
CA ALA A 13 -9.40 -3.50 -4.44
C ALA A 13 -8.92 -2.82 -5.73
N SER A 14 -7.69 -3.11 -6.17
CA SER A 14 -7.08 -2.63 -7.41
C SER A 14 -6.33 -3.78 -8.10
N PRO A 15 -6.16 -3.75 -9.44
CA PRO A 15 -5.42 -4.79 -10.16
C PRO A 15 -3.97 -4.92 -9.67
N ILE A 16 -3.35 -3.80 -9.32
CA ILE A 16 -1.98 -3.76 -8.82
C ILE A 16 -1.87 -4.44 -7.46
N MET A 17 -2.83 -4.23 -6.56
CA MET A 17 -2.81 -4.91 -5.26
C MET A 17 -2.99 -6.42 -5.41
N GLU A 18 -3.79 -6.89 -6.37
CA GLU A 18 -3.89 -8.33 -6.68
C GLU A 18 -2.55 -8.93 -7.12
N GLU A 19 -1.84 -8.27 -8.05
CA GLU A 19 -0.50 -8.68 -8.48
C GLU A 19 0.50 -8.69 -7.30
N LEU A 20 0.41 -7.73 -6.39
CA LEU A 20 1.23 -7.69 -5.18
C LEU A 20 0.92 -8.86 -4.23
N LEU A 21 -0.34 -9.27 -4.08
CA LEU A 21 -0.70 -10.45 -3.27
C LEU A 21 -0.06 -11.72 -3.86
N TYR A 22 -0.16 -11.93 -5.17
CA TYR A 22 0.45 -13.09 -5.84
C TYR A 22 1.98 -13.07 -5.73
N PHE A 23 2.60 -11.90 -5.89
CA PHE A 23 4.04 -11.77 -5.72
C PHE A 23 4.50 -12.01 -4.29
N HIS A 24 3.75 -11.50 -3.30
CA HIS A 24 4.00 -11.79 -1.90
C HIS A 24 3.95 -13.27 -1.61
N ASP A 25 2.93 -14.00 -2.07
CA ASP A 25 2.80 -15.43 -1.83
C ASP A 25 3.95 -16.23 -2.47
N HIS A 26 4.38 -15.84 -3.68
CA HIS A 26 5.57 -16.41 -4.32
C HIS A 26 6.85 -16.19 -3.50
N ALA A 27 7.07 -14.96 -3.02
CA ALA A 27 8.23 -14.64 -2.19
C ALA A 27 8.16 -15.34 -0.81
N LEU A 28 6.99 -15.40 -0.20
CA LEU A 28 6.76 -16.02 1.10
C LEU A 28 6.96 -17.53 1.05
N MET A 29 6.54 -18.20 -0.03
CA MET A 29 6.84 -19.61 -0.29
C MET A 29 8.36 -19.87 -0.25
N ILE A 30 9.15 -19.01 -0.90
CA ILE A 30 10.61 -19.12 -0.93
C ILE A 30 11.21 -18.88 0.47
N VAL A 31 10.71 -17.89 1.21
CA VAL A 31 11.15 -17.63 2.60
C VAL A 31 10.85 -18.82 3.51
N PHE A 32 9.66 -19.43 3.41
CA PHE A 32 9.33 -20.63 4.15
C PHE A 32 10.23 -21.82 3.76
N LEU A 33 10.51 -22.00 2.48
CA LEU A 33 11.41 -23.05 2.00
C LEU A 33 12.82 -22.90 2.60
N ILE A 34 13.40 -21.69 2.55
CA ILE A 34 14.75 -21.44 3.08
C ILE A 34 14.78 -21.57 4.60
N SER A 35 13.82 -20.96 5.31
CA SER A 35 13.78 -21.01 6.77
C SER A 35 13.59 -22.43 7.32
N THR A 36 12.72 -23.24 6.69
CA THR A 36 12.54 -24.65 7.06
C THR A 36 13.76 -25.49 6.73
N PHE A 37 14.43 -25.25 5.59
CA PHE A 37 15.69 -25.90 5.24
C PHE A 37 16.79 -25.60 6.26
N VAL A 38 16.97 -24.33 6.64
CA VAL A 38 17.96 -23.92 7.66
C VAL A 38 17.62 -24.55 9.01
N LEU A 39 16.36 -24.48 9.45
CA LEU A 39 15.94 -25.10 10.71
C LEU A 39 16.20 -26.62 10.70
N TYR A 40 15.88 -27.29 9.61
CA TYR A 40 16.12 -28.72 9.44
C TYR A 40 17.62 -29.06 9.50
N THR A 41 18.47 -28.34 8.77
CA THR A 41 19.92 -28.58 8.79
C THR A 41 20.52 -28.37 10.19
N ILE A 42 20.11 -27.33 10.92
CA ILE A 42 20.52 -27.13 12.32
C ILE A 42 20.09 -28.33 13.18
N SER A 43 18.82 -28.76 13.08
CA SER A 43 18.33 -29.89 13.85
C SER A 43 19.07 -31.19 13.54
N LEU A 44 19.44 -31.41 12.27
CA LEU A 44 20.18 -32.58 11.82
C LEU A 44 21.61 -32.59 12.37
N MET A 45 22.30 -31.45 12.31
CA MET A 45 23.67 -31.34 12.83
C MET A 45 23.74 -31.52 14.35
N MET A 46 22.71 -31.11 15.08
CA MET A 46 22.69 -31.19 16.55
C MET A 46 22.25 -32.55 17.11
N THR A 47 21.66 -33.43 16.30
CA THR A 47 21.04 -34.68 16.78
C THR A 47 21.87 -35.94 16.54
N THR A 48 22.96 -35.84 15.77
CA THR A 48 23.81 -37.00 15.50
C THR A 48 24.86 -37.23 16.59
N HIS A 49 25.12 -38.50 16.91
CA HIS A 49 26.24 -38.90 17.77
C HIS A 49 27.54 -39.17 16.99
N LEU A 50 27.46 -39.24 15.65
CA LEU A 50 28.63 -39.48 14.81
C LEU A 50 29.52 -38.23 14.78
N THR A 51 30.84 -38.43 14.80
CA THR A 51 31.80 -37.32 14.81
C THR A 51 32.73 -37.39 13.61
N HIS A 52 33.03 -36.21 13.05
CA HIS A 52 34.07 -36.02 12.06
C HIS A 52 34.70 -34.64 12.31
N THR A 53 35.95 -34.63 12.78
CA THR A 53 36.67 -33.41 13.20
C THR A 53 37.94 -33.14 12.38
N SER A 54 38.26 -34.03 11.43
CA SER A 54 39.33 -33.82 10.46
C SER A 54 38.95 -32.73 9.45
N THR A 55 39.97 -32.16 8.82
CA THR A 55 39.82 -31.15 7.76
C THR A 55 38.94 -31.66 6.62
N MET A 56 37.94 -30.88 6.23
CA MET A 56 37.06 -31.13 5.08
C MET A 56 37.37 -30.12 3.98
N ASP A 57 37.35 -30.57 2.73
CA ASP A 57 37.40 -29.67 1.58
C ASP A 57 36.07 -28.93 1.42
N ALA A 58 36.13 -27.61 1.18
CA ALA A 58 34.95 -26.73 1.17
C ALA A 58 34.51 -26.31 -0.24
N GLN A 59 35.37 -26.43 -1.24
CA GLN A 59 35.15 -25.83 -2.57
C GLN A 59 33.84 -26.29 -3.23
N ALA A 60 33.50 -27.58 -3.10
CA ALA A 60 32.29 -28.14 -3.68
C ALA A 60 31.01 -27.60 -3.03
N VAL A 61 30.98 -27.47 -1.70
CA VAL A 61 29.79 -26.95 -0.99
C VAL A 61 29.66 -25.43 -1.17
N GLU A 62 30.79 -24.72 -1.24
CA GLU A 62 30.83 -23.30 -1.55
C GLU A 62 30.19 -22.96 -2.89
N MET A 63 30.52 -23.73 -3.92
CA MET A 63 29.91 -23.56 -5.24
C MET A 63 28.38 -23.72 -5.18
N ILE A 64 27.87 -24.71 -4.45
CA ILE A 64 26.43 -24.98 -4.33
C ILE A 64 25.71 -23.84 -3.60
N TRP A 65 26.19 -23.45 -2.42
CA TRP A 65 25.53 -22.41 -1.63
C TRP A 65 25.71 -20.99 -2.18
N THR A 66 26.57 -20.79 -3.17
CA THR A 66 26.67 -19.50 -3.87
C THR A 66 25.77 -19.48 -5.10
N MET A 67 25.76 -20.54 -5.90
CA MET A 67 24.95 -20.61 -7.11
C MET A 67 23.45 -20.74 -6.80
N LEU A 68 23.06 -21.54 -5.81
CA LEU A 68 21.65 -21.78 -5.50
C LEU A 68 20.93 -20.50 -5.03
N PRO A 69 21.44 -19.70 -4.08
CA PRO A 69 20.82 -18.42 -3.72
C PRO A 69 20.79 -17.41 -4.87
N ALA A 70 21.81 -17.38 -5.73
CA ALA A 70 21.80 -16.51 -6.90
C ALA A 70 20.62 -16.82 -7.84
N ILE A 71 20.34 -18.11 -8.09
CA ILE A 71 19.16 -18.53 -8.88
C ILE A 71 17.86 -18.12 -8.18
N ILE A 72 17.76 -18.34 -6.86
CA ILE A 72 16.58 -17.96 -6.08
C ILE A 72 16.30 -16.45 -6.18
N LEU A 73 17.33 -15.61 -6.09
CA LEU A 73 17.20 -14.16 -6.23
C LEU A 73 16.67 -13.77 -7.61
N ILE A 74 17.11 -14.42 -8.68
CA ILE A 74 16.59 -14.17 -10.04
C ILE A 74 15.09 -14.54 -10.12
N LEU A 75 14.67 -15.65 -9.52
CA LEU A 75 13.27 -16.08 -9.50
C LEU A 75 12.35 -15.13 -8.71
N ILE A 76 12.87 -14.39 -7.75
CA ILE A 76 12.13 -13.31 -7.05
C ILE A 76 12.17 -12.01 -7.87
N ALA A 77 13.34 -11.66 -8.42
CA ALA A 77 13.55 -10.39 -9.09
C ALA A 77 12.71 -10.24 -10.37
N LEU A 78 12.54 -11.29 -11.17
CA LEU A 78 11.79 -11.22 -12.43
C LEU A 78 10.32 -10.80 -12.25
N PRO A 79 9.49 -11.47 -11.42
CA PRO A 79 8.11 -11.02 -11.18
C PRO A 79 8.07 -9.67 -10.46
N SER A 80 9.01 -9.38 -9.55
CA SER A 80 9.09 -8.09 -8.85
C SER A 80 9.27 -6.92 -9.81
N LEU A 81 10.24 -7.03 -10.73
CA LEU A 81 10.51 -5.99 -11.72
C LEU A 81 9.35 -5.82 -12.69
N ARG A 82 8.68 -6.91 -13.09
CA ARG A 82 7.48 -6.83 -13.94
C ARG A 82 6.40 -5.97 -13.26
N ILE A 83 6.09 -6.21 -11.99
CA ILE A 83 5.09 -5.43 -11.25
C ILE A 83 5.53 -3.98 -11.10
N LEU A 84 6.81 -3.73 -10.81
CA LEU A 84 7.36 -2.38 -10.70
C LEU A 84 7.09 -1.55 -11.97
N TYR A 85 7.33 -2.13 -13.15
CA TYR A 85 7.06 -1.44 -14.41
C TYR A 85 5.55 -1.27 -14.70
N LEU A 86 4.71 -2.23 -14.30
CA LEU A 86 3.25 -2.10 -14.42
C LEU A 86 2.69 -0.98 -13.53
N MET A 87 3.30 -0.74 -12.35
CA MET A 87 2.91 0.35 -11.45
C MET A 87 3.31 1.73 -11.97
N ASP A 88 4.46 1.82 -12.65
CA ASP A 88 4.98 3.10 -13.18
C ASP A 88 4.32 3.51 -14.51
N GLU A 89 3.66 2.58 -15.20
CA GLU A 89 2.96 2.85 -16.45
C GLU A 89 1.67 3.64 -16.19
N VAL A 90 1.77 4.97 -16.25
CA VAL A 90 0.63 5.88 -16.08
C VAL A 90 -0.16 5.97 -17.38
N ASN A 91 -1.18 5.11 -17.48
CA ASN A 91 -2.15 5.13 -18.56
C ASN A 91 -3.09 6.33 -18.43
N ASN A 92 -3.35 7.00 -19.56
CA ASN A 92 -4.26 8.16 -19.73
C ASN A 92 -5.39 8.21 -18.67
N PRO A 93 -5.22 8.98 -17.57
CA PRO A 93 -6.17 8.98 -16.48
C PRO A 93 -7.44 9.72 -16.88
N HIS A 94 -8.57 9.29 -16.33
CA HIS A 94 -9.87 9.93 -16.53
C HIS A 94 -10.11 11.08 -15.53
N LEU A 95 -9.42 11.06 -14.39
CA LEU A 95 -9.52 12.06 -13.33
C LEU A 95 -8.16 12.23 -12.64
N THR A 96 -7.81 13.48 -12.37
CA THR A 96 -6.66 13.88 -11.56
C THR A 96 -7.14 14.49 -10.25
N ILE A 97 -6.63 13.98 -9.14
CA ILE A 97 -6.93 14.48 -7.80
C ILE A 97 -5.60 14.82 -7.13
N LYS A 98 -5.53 15.99 -6.50
CA LYS A 98 -4.38 16.38 -5.69
C LYS A 98 -4.70 16.16 -4.22
N ALA A 99 -3.83 15.47 -3.51
CA ALA A 99 -3.88 15.29 -2.05
C ALA A 99 -2.74 16.08 -1.41
N LEU A 100 -3.09 16.98 -0.49
CA LEU A 100 -2.17 17.80 0.29
C LEU A 100 -2.17 17.35 1.75
N GLY A 101 -0.99 17.00 2.26
CA GLY A 101 -0.79 16.69 3.67
C GLY A 101 -0.56 17.96 4.50
N HIS A 102 -1.27 18.05 5.63
CA HIS A 102 -1.15 19.10 6.64
C HIS A 102 -1.05 18.50 8.04
N GLN A 103 -0.54 19.23 9.02
CA GLN A 103 -0.59 18.91 10.44
C GLN A 103 -1.97 19.28 11.01
N TRP A 104 -2.91 18.36 11.25
CA TRP A 104 -2.91 16.90 11.00
C TRP A 104 -4.23 16.51 10.32
N TYR A 105 -4.29 16.71 9.00
CA TYR A 105 -5.43 16.42 8.15
C TYR A 105 -4.98 16.38 6.67
N TRP A 106 -5.90 16.02 5.77
CA TRP A 106 -5.65 16.02 4.33
C TRP A 106 -6.60 16.98 3.62
N THR A 107 -6.12 17.70 2.62
CA THR A 107 -6.96 18.46 1.70
C THR A 107 -6.94 17.77 0.34
N TYR A 108 -8.11 17.68 -0.29
CA TYR A 108 -8.25 17.12 -1.64
C TYR A 108 -8.71 18.19 -2.62
N GLU A 109 -8.05 18.30 -3.77
CA GLU A 109 -8.41 19.20 -4.86
C GLU A 109 -8.75 18.40 -6.13
N TYR A 110 -9.91 18.68 -6.70
CA TYR A 110 -10.40 18.12 -7.97
C TYR A 110 -10.51 19.26 -8.96
N THR A 111 -9.48 19.49 -9.78
CA THR A 111 -9.37 20.72 -10.60
C THR A 111 -9.54 20.49 -12.10
N ASP A 112 -9.86 19.27 -12.53
CA ASP A 112 -9.99 18.94 -13.96
C ASP A 112 -11.20 19.61 -14.63
N TYR A 113 -12.29 19.83 -13.88
CA TYR A 113 -13.53 20.39 -14.39
C TYR A 113 -13.89 21.73 -13.73
N GLU A 114 -13.87 21.78 -12.40
CA GLU A 114 -14.24 22.94 -11.59
C GLU A 114 -13.26 23.08 -10.42
N CYS A 115 -13.28 24.20 -9.69
CA CYS A 115 -12.42 24.37 -8.51
C CYS A 115 -13.07 23.75 -7.26
N LEU A 116 -13.10 22.42 -7.18
CA LEU A 116 -13.58 21.69 -6.01
C LEU A 116 -12.41 21.38 -5.07
N SER A 117 -12.51 21.84 -3.81
CA SER A 117 -11.53 21.53 -2.77
C SER A 117 -12.20 21.41 -1.40
N PHE A 118 -11.76 20.46 -0.57
CA PHE A 118 -12.23 20.31 0.79
C PHE A 118 -11.18 19.66 1.70
N ASP A 119 -11.31 19.92 3.00
CA ASP A 119 -10.49 19.31 4.04
C ASP A 119 -11.16 18.05 4.58
N SER A 120 -10.33 17.09 4.98
CA SER A 120 -10.71 15.78 5.51
C SER A 120 -10.03 15.57 6.86
N TYR A 121 -10.81 15.70 7.93
CA TYR A 121 -10.40 15.54 9.32
C TYR A 121 -10.93 14.24 9.91
N MET A 122 -10.16 13.63 10.82
CA MET A 122 -10.63 12.50 11.59
C MET A 122 -11.83 12.89 12.46
N ILE A 123 -12.90 12.09 12.43
CA ILE A 123 -14.02 12.29 13.36
C ILE A 123 -13.57 11.90 14.78
N PRO A 124 -13.72 12.78 15.78
CA PRO A 124 -13.39 12.45 17.16
C PRO A 124 -14.19 11.25 17.66
N THR A 125 -13.56 10.38 18.46
CA THR A 125 -14.22 9.14 18.95
C THR A 125 -15.57 9.37 19.66
N PRO A 126 -15.80 10.45 20.43
CA PRO A 126 -17.11 10.73 21.02
C PRO A 126 -18.22 11.07 20.01
N ASP A 127 -17.85 11.53 18.82
CA ASP A 127 -18.77 12.01 17.78
C ASP A 127 -19.07 10.93 16.72
N LEU A 128 -18.51 9.72 16.89
CA LEU A 128 -18.70 8.61 15.96
C LEU A 128 -20.13 8.04 16.04
N ASN A 129 -20.72 7.82 14.88
CA ASN A 129 -21.97 7.08 14.75
C ASN A 129 -21.77 5.58 15.09
N PRO A 130 -22.78 4.90 15.66
CA PRO A 130 -22.69 3.46 15.92
C PRO A 130 -22.35 2.67 14.65
N GLY A 131 -21.25 1.90 14.69
CA GLY A 131 -20.80 1.06 13.58
C GLY A 131 -19.65 1.63 12.75
N THR A 132 -19.25 2.89 12.96
CA THR A 132 -18.08 3.47 12.27
C THR A 132 -16.76 3.11 12.96
N ALA A 133 -15.67 3.17 12.19
CA ALA A 133 -14.36 2.73 12.64
C ALA A 133 -13.61 3.83 13.41
N ARG A 134 -13.28 3.56 14.67
CA ARG A 134 -12.48 4.46 15.52
C ARG A 134 -11.11 4.74 14.89
N LEU A 135 -10.74 6.01 14.81
CA LEU A 135 -9.48 6.54 14.24
C LEU A 135 -9.33 6.41 12.71
N LEU A 136 -10.34 5.89 12.01
CA LEU A 136 -10.29 5.71 10.57
C LEU A 136 -11.30 6.58 9.84
N GLU A 137 -12.45 6.85 10.46
CA GLU A 137 -13.48 7.69 9.87
C GLU A 137 -13.05 9.16 9.77
N VAL A 138 -13.47 9.81 8.68
CA VAL A 138 -13.26 11.24 8.43
C VAL A 138 -14.58 11.94 8.15
N ASP A 139 -14.61 13.27 8.30
CA ASP A 139 -15.79 14.10 8.03
C ASP A 139 -16.15 14.17 6.53
N HIS A 140 -15.15 14.24 5.65
CA HIS A 140 -15.31 14.22 4.19
C HIS A 140 -14.45 13.14 3.55
N HIS A 141 -15.09 12.19 2.86
CA HIS A 141 -14.41 11.16 2.09
C HIS A 141 -13.87 11.72 0.77
N MET A 142 -12.76 11.15 0.29
CA MET A 142 -12.29 11.36 -1.08
C MET A 142 -13.08 10.45 -2.03
N LEU A 143 -14.02 11.01 -2.79
CA LEU A 143 -14.84 10.23 -3.72
C LEU A 143 -14.12 10.02 -5.05
N VAL A 144 -14.25 8.82 -5.61
CA VAL A 144 -13.74 8.44 -6.94
C VAL A 144 -14.74 7.57 -7.70
N PRO A 145 -14.81 7.69 -9.03
CA PRO A 145 -15.56 6.75 -9.85
C PRO A 145 -14.83 5.40 -9.92
N MET A 146 -15.54 4.31 -9.64
CA MET A 146 -15.04 2.94 -9.81
C MET A 146 -14.69 2.65 -11.28
N GLU A 147 -13.83 1.66 -11.51
CA GLU A 147 -13.36 1.20 -12.82
C GLU A 147 -12.70 2.28 -13.70
N SER A 148 -12.40 3.44 -13.13
CA SER A 148 -11.77 4.56 -13.83
C SER A 148 -10.32 4.74 -13.38
N PRO A 149 -9.35 4.88 -14.30
CA PRO A 149 -7.97 5.18 -13.94
C PRO A 149 -7.87 6.59 -13.34
N ILE A 150 -7.46 6.68 -12.07
CA ILE A 150 -7.29 7.92 -11.32
C ILE A 150 -5.80 8.23 -11.19
N ARG A 151 -5.41 9.47 -11.51
CA ARG A 151 -4.08 10.00 -11.19
C ARG A 151 -4.15 10.77 -9.88
N MET A 152 -3.36 10.34 -8.90
CA MET A 152 -3.14 11.08 -7.67
C MET A 152 -1.86 11.90 -7.77
N LEU A 153 -1.96 13.18 -7.39
CA LEU A 153 -0.83 14.08 -7.20
C LEU A 153 -0.68 14.36 -5.70
N ILE A 154 0.43 13.94 -5.10
CA ILE A 154 0.59 13.92 -3.64
C ILE A 154 1.72 14.89 -3.26
N SER A 155 1.41 15.84 -2.37
CA SER A 155 2.36 16.82 -1.84
C SER A 155 1.95 17.23 -0.41
N ALA A 156 2.72 18.12 0.21
CA ALA A 156 2.44 18.63 1.54
C ALA A 156 2.69 20.14 1.62
N GLU A 157 2.02 20.81 2.54
CA GLU A 157 2.21 22.26 2.76
C GLU A 157 3.10 22.58 3.97
N ASP A 158 3.42 21.60 4.82
CA ASP A 158 4.21 21.80 6.03
C ASP A 158 5.41 20.84 6.16
N VAL A 159 5.20 19.64 6.68
CA VAL A 159 6.21 18.61 6.96
C VAL A 159 6.01 17.41 6.03
N LEU A 160 6.84 16.39 6.20
CA LEU A 160 6.66 15.13 5.50
C LEU A 160 5.41 14.41 6.00
N HIS A 161 4.61 13.91 5.06
CA HIS A 161 3.54 12.95 5.31
C HIS A 161 3.66 11.81 4.29
N SER A 162 2.77 10.83 4.35
CA SER A 162 2.71 9.79 3.32
C SER A 162 1.28 9.31 3.17
N TRP A 163 0.74 9.47 1.96
CA TRP A 163 -0.63 9.12 1.61
C TRP A 163 -0.65 7.64 1.24
N ALA A 164 -1.37 6.83 2.02
CA ALA A 164 -1.34 5.38 1.87
C ALA A 164 -2.73 4.77 2.03
N VAL A 165 -3.14 3.95 1.06
CA VAL A 165 -4.40 3.19 1.06
C VAL A 165 -4.07 1.73 0.75
N PRO A 166 -3.89 0.87 1.77
CA PRO A 166 -3.35 -0.48 1.59
C PRO A 166 -4.17 -1.38 0.66
N ALA A 167 -5.50 -1.34 0.72
CA ALA A 167 -6.36 -2.15 -0.15
C ALA A 167 -6.21 -1.82 -1.64
N LEU A 168 -5.78 -0.60 -1.96
CA LEU A 168 -5.50 -0.16 -3.33
C LEU A 168 -4.04 -0.36 -3.74
N GLY A 169 -3.16 -0.82 -2.83
CA GLY A 169 -1.75 -1.04 -3.09
C GLY A 169 -0.93 0.25 -3.25
N ILE A 170 -1.38 1.37 -2.66
CA ILE A 170 -0.75 2.68 -2.83
C ILE A 170 -0.11 3.13 -1.53
N LYS A 171 1.12 3.61 -1.64
CA LYS A 171 1.78 4.45 -0.64
C LYS A 171 2.68 5.43 -1.37
N THR A 172 2.55 6.72 -1.11
CA THR A 172 3.39 7.75 -1.72
C THR A 172 3.61 8.89 -0.75
N ASP A 173 4.88 9.25 -0.57
CA ASP A 173 5.25 10.31 0.35
C ASP A 173 4.79 11.67 -0.17
N ALA A 174 4.29 12.48 0.75
CA ALA A 174 3.85 13.85 0.54
C ALA A 174 4.98 14.76 1.03
N ILE A 175 5.69 15.36 0.09
CA ILE A 175 6.94 16.08 0.34
C ILE A 175 6.73 17.57 0.00
N PRO A 176 6.95 18.49 0.95
CA PRO A 176 6.82 19.93 0.67
C PRO A 176 7.69 20.36 -0.50
N GLY A 177 7.08 21.06 -1.47
CA GLY A 177 7.77 21.52 -2.68
C GLY A 177 8.01 20.45 -3.75
N ARG A 178 7.48 19.23 -3.59
CA ARG A 178 7.52 18.17 -4.61
C ARG A 178 6.12 17.60 -4.86
N LEU A 179 5.77 17.47 -6.13
CA LEU A 179 4.51 16.84 -6.56
C LEU A 179 4.82 15.41 -7.00
N ASN A 180 4.57 14.44 -6.12
CA ASN A 180 4.68 13.04 -6.47
C ASN A 180 3.42 12.57 -7.19
N GLN A 181 3.56 11.60 -8.09
CA GLN A 181 2.46 11.06 -8.86
C GLN A 181 2.35 9.56 -8.60
N THR A 182 1.11 9.09 -8.44
CA THR A 182 0.77 7.66 -8.45
C THR A 182 -0.57 7.49 -9.15
N ALA A 183 -0.87 6.28 -9.63
CA ALA A 183 -2.14 5.98 -10.27
C ALA A 183 -2.79 4.75 -9.63
N PHE A 184 -4.11 4.69 -9.67
CA PHE A 184 -4.85 3.49 -9.28
C PHE A 184 -6.20 3.42 -9.97
N THR A 185 -6.79 2.22 -9.93
CA THR A 185 -8.17 1.98 -10.36
C THR A 185 -8.83 1.16 -9.26
N ALA A 186 -9.92 1.69 -8.67
CA ALA A 186 -10.75 0.93 -7.74
C ALA A 186 -11.70 0.03 -8.53
N LEU A 187 -11.64 -1.29 -8.32
CA LEU A 187 -12.45 -2.26 -9.07
C LEU A 187 -13.87 -2.44 -8.53
N LEU A 188 -14.09 -2.05 -7.27
CA LEU A 188 -15.33 -2.30 -6.55
C LEU A 188 -15.83 -1.01 -5.92
N PRO A 189 -17.15 -0.83 -5.77
CA PRO A 189 -17.70 0.23 -4.95
C PRO A 189 -17.44 -0.06 -3.47
N GLY A 190 -17.27 0.98 -2.65
CA GLY A 190 -17.10 0.86 -1.20
C GLY A 190 -16.11 1.86 -0.60
N LEU A 191 -15.82 1.66 0.70
CA LEU A 191 -14.92 2.50 1.48
C LEU A 191 -13.56 1.80 1.69
N PHE A 192 -12.50 2.48 1.26
CA PHE A 192 -11.11 2.04 1.41
C PHE A 192 -10.39 2.97 2.36
N TYR A 193 -9.91 2.40 3.46
CA TYR A 193 -9.30 3.15 4.54
C TYR A 193 -7.78 3.12 4.45
N GLY A 194 -7.18 4.24 4.84
CA GLY A 194 -5.75 4.49 4.89
C GLY A 194 -5.36 5.32 6.10
N GLN A 195 -4.06 5.43 6.35
CA GLN A 195 -3.50 6.28 7.40
C GLN A 195 -2.20 6.93 6.92
N CYS A 196 -1.86 8.08 7.50
CA CYS A 196 -0.56 8.70 7.28
C CYS A 196 0.57 7.72 7.63
N SER A 197 1.50 7.54 6.70
CA SER A 197 2.55 6.52 6.79
C SER A 197 3.97 7.08 6.90
N GLU A 198 4.09 8.35 7.33
CA GLU A 198 5.35 9.06 7.61
C GLU A 198 5.20 9.95 8.84
N ILE A 199 6.22 9.99 9.71
CA ILE A 199 6.10 10.67 11.01
C ILE A 199 5.97 12.19 10.85
N CYS A 200 4.81 12.73 11.24
CA CYS A 200 4.47 14.15 11.00
C CYS A 200 4.13 14.95 12.27
N GLY A 201 4.43 14.44 13.47
CA GLY A 201 4.28 15.16 14.75
C GLY A 201 3.22 14.59 15.68
N ALA A 202 2.65 15.45 16.54
CA ALA A 202 1.84 15.03 17.70
C ALA A 202 0.62 14.18 17.34
N ASN A 203 -0.09 14.51 16.26
CA ASN A 203 -1.27 13.79 15.82
C ASN A 203 -1.02 12.95 14.56
N HIS A 204 0.21 12.46 14.37
CA HIS A 204 0.55 11.57 13.25
C HIS A 204 -0.42 10.38 13.10
N SER A 205 -0.84 9.80 14.22
CA SER A 205 -1.79 8.66 14.24
C SER A 205 -3.26 9.04 13.99
N PHE A 206 -3.58 10.33 13.80
CA PHE A 206 -4.96 10.87 13.82
C PHE A 206 -5.32 11.68 12.58
N MET A 207 -4.69 11.36 11.45
CA MET A 207 -5.02 11.93 10.13
C MET A 207 -5.24 10.80 9.09
N PRO A 208 -6.33 10.03 9.23
CA PRO A 208 -6.64 8.92 8.36
C PRO A 208 -7.09 9.40 6.97
N ILE A 209 -7.22 8.44 6.07
CA ILE A 209 -7.64 8.64 4.68
C ILE A 209 -8.84 7.71 4.45
N VAL A 210 -9.92 8.22 3.86
CA VAL A 210 -11.04 7.40 3.38
C VAL A 210 -11.27 7.71 1.92
N VAL A 211 -11.09 6.70 1.08
CA VAL A 211 -11.44 6.74 -0.34
C VAL A 211 -12.77 6.03 -0.53
N GLU A 212 -13.75 6.74 -1.06
CA GLU A 212 -15.06 6.20 -1.39
C GLU A 212 -15.15 5.98 -2.91
N SER A 213 -15.25 4.72 -3.31
CA SER A 213 -15.45 4.32 -4.70
C SER A 213 -16.94 4.14 -4.97
N THR A 214 -17.45 4.85 -5.97
CA THR A 214 -18.88 4.83 -6.33
C THR A 214 -19.08 4.80 -7.85
N THR A 215 -20.33 4.73 -8.30
CA THR A 215 -20.65 4.82 -9.73
C THR A 215 -20.35 6.21 -10.27
N LEU A 216 -20.04 6.33 -11.58
CA LEU A 216 -19.78 7.63 -12.20
C LEU A 216 -20.94 8.62 -11.99
N GLN A 217 -22.18 8.16 -12.06
CA GLN A 217 -23.36 9.00 -11.87
C GLN A 217 -23.43 9.61 -10.46
N GLU A 218 -23.14 8.82 -9.42
CA GLU A 218 -23.10 9.32 -8.04
C GLU A 218 -21.92 10.26 -7.82
N PHE A 219 -20.76 9.96 -8.42
CA PHE A 219 -19.60 10.86 -8.39
C PHE A 219 -19.93 12.22 -9.02
N GLU A 220 -20.56 12.24 -10.19
CA GLU A 220 -20.98 13.47 -10.87
C GLU A 220 -21.98 14.25 -10.01
N ASN A 221 -23.02 13.59 -9.48
CA ASN A 221 -24.00 14.22 -8.60
C ASN A 221 -23.32 14.86 -7.37
N TRP A 222 -22.48 14.11 -6.67
CA TRP A 222 -21.71 14.61 -5.53
C TRP A 222 -20.85 15.82 -5.90
N SER A 223 -20.12 15.74 -7.02
CA SER A 223 -19.24 16.83 -7.46
C SER A 223 -20.02 18.13 -7.70
N THR A 224 -21.23 18.02 -8.27
CA THR A 224 -22.10 19.19 -8.48
C THR A 224 -22.69 19.74 -7.18
N MET A 225 -22.97 18.89 -6.19
CA MET A 225 -23.46 19.31 -4.88
C MET A 225 -22.39 20.04 -4.07
N MET A 226 -21.13 19.60 -4.14
CA MET A 226 -20.02 20.23 -3.42
C MET A 226 -19.64 21.61 -3.97
N LEU A 227 -20.06 21.95 -5.19
CA LEU A 227 -19.83 23.25 -5.81
C LEU A 227 -20.93 24.29 -5.50
N GLN A 228 -22.05 23.86 -4.91
CA GLN A 228 -23.17 24.73 -4.52
C GLN A 228 -23.00 25.28 -3.11
#